data_AF-A0A2W6B8U3-F1
#
_entry.id   AF-A0A2W6B8U3-F1
#
_cell.length_a   1.000
_cell.length_b   1.000
_cell.length_c   1.000
_cell.angle_alpha   90.00
_cell.angle_beta   90.00
_cell.angle_gamma   90.00
#
_symmetry.space_group_name_H-M   'P 1'
#
loop_
_entity.id
_entity.type
_entity.pdbx_description
1 polymer ?
#
loop_
_entity_poly.entity_id
_entity_poly.type
_entity_poly.pdbx_seq_one_letter_code
_entity_poly.pdbx_strand_id
1 'polypeptide(L)'
;MIAVAGCSQDATPPPQQLLSTTTHTGATATRSGASGSATSSRSTPTRTGSRSASPPRRPSSPAGALPAKLPGSCTAVAQTAEVNRALGTSLAGDPGYVRDVPIARIGRLGRVTCNYGASKPKATPPVQIGVSLYKTAAQASSRVTATVQSATNSGATSAQVGIGIADATVLQGSTGVLVVLSEQRVTVAVSVDRSAKVSSPKKLAVVLTTDVLNNLG
;
A
#
# COMPACT_ATOMS: atom_id res chain seq x y z
N MET A 1 19.50 -0.83 49.63
CA MET A 1 19.90 0.59 49.54
C MET A 1 21.07 0.69 48.57
N ILE A 2 20.81 1.03 47.31
CA ILE A 2 21.76 1.67 46.40
C ILE A 2 20.94 2.69 45.62
N ALA A 3 21.44 3.92 45.61
CA ALA A 3 20.74 5.10 45.16
C ALA A 3 21.43 5.71 43.93
N VAL A 4 20.61 6.48 43.20
CA VAL A 4 20.91 7.65 42.35
C VAL A 4 21.46 7.45 40.92
N ALA A 5 20.74 8.14 40.02
CA ALA A 5 21.18 8.97 38.88
C ALA A 5 20.49 8.50 37.57
N GLY A 6 19.56 9.22 36.95
CA GLY A 6 19.40 10.67 36.84
C GLY A 6 20.10 11.16 35.58
N CYS A 7 19.43 11.10 34.43
CA CYS A 7 19.83 11.79 33.20
C CYS A 7 18.56 12.13 32.39
N SER A 8 18.03 13.32 32.66
CA SER A 8 17.16 14.07 31.75
C SER A 8 18.05 14.68 30.68
N GLN A 9 17.74 14.48 29.39
CA GLN A 9 18.25 15.36 28.33
C GLN A 9 17.11 15.76 27.41
N ASP A 10 16.75 17.02 27.62
CA ASP A 10 15.97 17.91 26.80
C ASP A 10 16.72 18.15 25.48
N ALA A 11 16.08 17.85 24.35
CA ALA A 11 16.63 18.16 23.03
C ALA A 11 15.61 19.01 22.28
N THR A 12 15.75 20.32 22.45
CA THR A 12 15.08 21.34 21.64
C THR A 12 15.68 21.34 20.23
N PRO A 13 14.91 21.17 19.14
CA PRO A 13 15.43 21.28 17.78
C PRO A 13 15.59 22.75 17.35
N PRO A 14 16.64 23.10 16.59
CA PRO A 14 16.83 24.45 16.06
C PRO A 14 15.83 24.79 14.94
N PRO A 15 15.42 26.07 14.80
CA PRO A 15 14.57 26.52 13.69
C PRO A 15 15.37 26.52 12.38
N GLN A 16 14.98 25.68 11.42
CA GLN A 16 15.51 25.75 10.06
C GLN A 16 14.74 26.79 9.25
N GLN A 17 15.52 27.68 8.65
CA GLN A 17 15.09 28.88 7.96
C GLN A 17 14.39 28.59 6.64
N LEU A 18 13.39 29.41 6.33
CA LEU A 18 12.81 29.56 5.00
C LEU A 18 13.89 30.09 4.04
N LEU A 19 14.25 29.29 3.03
CA LEU A 19 14.85 29.81 1.80
C LEU A 19 13.77 29.87 0.72
N SER A 20 13.31 31.09 0.45
CA SER A 20 12.60 31.45 -0.77
C SER A 20 13.59 31.55 -1.92
N THR A 21 13.35 30.82 -3.02
CA THR A 21 14.09 31.03 -4.27
C THR A 21 13.13 31.11 -5.45
N THR A 22 12.84 32.36 -5.80
CA THR A 22 12.83 32.98 -7.12
C THR A 22 12.42 32.15 -8.35
N THR A 23 11.25 32.55 -8.87
CA THR A 23 10.85 32.75 -10.28
C THR A 23 11.87 32.50 -11.40
N HIS A 24 11.46 31.67 -12.36
CA HIS A 24 11.92 31.76 -13.75
C HIS A 24 10.74 31.88 -14.72
N THR A 25 10.80 32.96 -15.49
CA THR A 25 9.89 33.41 -16.54
C THR A 25 10.32 32.88 -17.91
N GLY A 26 9.35 32.53 -18.76
CA GLY A 26 9.49 32.46 -20.23
C GLY A 26 9.13 31.09 -20.82
N ALA A 27 8.59 30.95 -22.03
CA ALA A 27 7.96 31.86 -22.98
C ALA A 27 7.30 30.97 -24.07
N THR A 28 6.12 31.38 -24.56
CA THR A 28 5.54 31.21 -25.91
C THR A 28 5.79 29.96 -26.77
N ALA A 29 4.70 29.31 -27.21
CA ALA A 29 4.52 28.94 -28.62
C ALA A 29 3.04 28.66 -28.96
N THR A 30 2.39 29.64 -29.60
CA THR A 30 1.08 29.52 -30.24
C THR A 30 1.26 28.86 -31.61
N ARG A 31 0.46 27.83 -31.96
CA ARG A 31 0.28 27.40 -33.35
C ARG A 31 -1.20 27.20 -33.64
N SER A 32 -1.76 28.14 -34.40
CA SER A 32 -2.98 27.97 -35.20
C SER A 32 -2.59 27.46 -36.59
N GLY A 33 -3.37 26.54 -37.17
CA GLY A 33 -3.21 26.04 -38.53
C GLY A 33 -4.41 25.22 -38.95
N ALA A 34 -5.03 25.63 -40.05
CA ALA A 34 -6.41 25.35 -40.47
C ALA A 34 -6.62 24.07 -41.32
N SER A 35 -7.88 23.61 -41.30
CA SER A 35 -8.74 23.11 -42.40
C SER A 35 -8.23 22.09 -43.43
N GLY A 36 -9.03 21.03 -43.64
CA GLY A 36 -8.95 20.18 -44.84
C GLY A 36 -9.97 19.01 -44.90
N SER A 37 -11.12 19.29 -45.51
CA SER A 37 -12.09 18.50 -46.29
C SER A 37 -12.28 16.96 -46.17
N ALA A 38 -13.56 16.60 -46.25
CA ALA A 38 -14.18 15.27 -46.29
C ALA A 38 -13.86 14.41 -47.53
N THR A 39 -14.09 13.09 -47.45
CA THR A 39 -14.74 12.25 -48.49
C THR A 39 -15.22 10.92 -47.88
N SER A 40 -16.47 10.55 -48.20
CA SER A 40 -17.11 9.28 -47.86
C SER A 40 -16.51 8.09 -48.61
N SER A 41 -16.53 6.89 -48.01
CA SER A 41 -16.84 5.66 -48.76
C SER A 41 -17.30 4.51 -47.85
N ARG A 42 -18.38 3.91 -48.35
CA ARG A 42 -19.18 2.77 -47.91
C ARG A 42 -18.38 1.47 -47.88
N SER A 43 -18.67 0.58 -46.93
CA SER A 43 -18.74 -0.89 -47.13
C SER A 43 -19.29 -1.59 -45.89
N THR A 44 -20.44 -2.24 -46.05
CA THR A 44 -20.96 -3.31 -45.17
C THR A 44 -20.17 -4.60 -45.41
N PRO A 45 -19.97 -5.41 -44.36
CA PRO A 45 -20.45 -6.79 -44.49
C PRO A 45 -21.10 -7.35 -43.22
N THR A 46 -22.17 -8.10 -43.48
CA THR A 46 -22.89 -9.00 -42.59
C THR A 46 -21.96 -10.09 -42.01
N ARG A 47 -21.98 -10.32 -40.69
CA ARG A 47 -21.60 -11.63 -40.12
C ARG A 47 -22.33 -11.93 -38.80
N THR A 48 -23.23 -12.90 -38.91
CA THR A 48 -23.41 -14.09 -38.06
C THR A 48 -23.42 -13.90 -36.54
N GLY A 49 -24.60 -14.11 -35.96
CA GLY A 49 -24.83 -14.10 -34.52
C GLY A 49 -23.93 -15.04 -33.74
N SER A 50 -23.36 -14.50 -32.66
CA SER A 50 -22.76 -15.26 -31.59
C SER A 50 -23.60 -15.03 -30.34
N ARG A 51 -24.13 -16.13 -29.77
CA ARG A 51 -25.02 -16.12 -28.61
C ARG A 51 -24.30 -15.45 -27.43
N SER A 52 -24.96 -14.43 -26.91
CA SER A 52 -24.57 -13.69 -25.72
C SER A 52 -24.62 -14.61 -24.50
N ALA A 53 -23.46 -15.07 -24.05
CA ALA A 53 -23.26 -15.52 -22.68
C ALA A 53 -22.62 -14.35 -21.93
N SER A 54 -23.45 -13.48 -21.34
CA SER A 54 -22.96 -12.44 -20.43
C SER A 54 -22.22 -13.12 -19.28
N PRO A 55 -20.94 -12.77 -19.02
CA PRO A 55 -20.28 -13.20 -17.79
C PRO A 55 -21.09 -12.67 -16.59
N PRO A 56 -21.15 -13.40 -15.46
CA PRO A 56 -21.84 -12.94 -14.27
C PRO A 56 -21.26 -11.57 -13.88
N ARG A 57 -22.12 -10.55 -13.92
CA ARG A 57 -21.80 -9.20 -13.44
C ARG A 57 -21.37 -9.33 -11.98
N ARG A 58 -20.07 -9.21 -11.73
CA ARG A 58 -19.53 -8.94 -10.40
C ARG A 58 -20.22 -7.66 -9.91
N PRO A 59 -20.76 -7.62 -8.67
CA PRO A 59 -21.35 -6.39 -8.16
C PRO A 59 -20.27 -5.30 -8.21
N SER A 60 -20.56 -4.24 -8.96
CA SER A 60 -19.73 -3.04 -9.02
C SER A 60 -19.75 -2.41 -7.62
N SER A 61 -18.69 -2.60 -6.83
CA SER A 61 -18.47 -1.75 -5.66
C SER A 61 -18.47 -0.29 -6.13
N PRO A 62 -19.16 0.63 -5.43
CA PRO A 62 -19.03 2.05 -5.72
C PRO A 62 -17.55 2.42 -5.58
N ALA A 63 -16.97 2.92 -6.67
CA ALA A 63 -15.58 3.33 -6.71
C ALA A 63 -15.27 4.34 -5.60
N GLY A 64 -14.26 4.06 -4.78
CA GLY A 64 -13.57 5.07 -3.96
C GLY A 64 -13.88 5.10 -2.47
N ALA A 65 -14.68 4.16 -1.93
CA ALA A 65 -14.90 4.08 -0.49
C ALA A 65 -14.17 2.88 0.12
N LEU A 66 -13.09 3.16 0.85
CA LEU A 66 -12.41 2.15 1.66
C LEU A 66 -13.33 1.54 2.71
N PRO A 67 -13.05 0.30 3.14
CA PRO A 67 -14.05 -0.50 3.80
C PRO A 67 -14.34 0.03 5.20
N ALA A 68 -15.64 0.09 5.54
CA ALA A 68 -16.10 0.49 6.87
C ALA A 68 -15.77 -0.56 7.95
N LYS A 69 -15.38 -1.77 7.56
CA LYS A 69 -15.03 -2.89 8.44
C LYS A 69 -13.76 -3.56 7.95
N LEU A 70 -13.04 -4.20 8.87
CA LEU A 70 -11.88 -5.00 8.52
C LEU A 70 -12.28 -6.26 7.74
N PRO A 71 -11.45 -6.70 6.77
CA PRO A 71 -11.71 -7.94 6.04
C PRO A 71 -11.69 -9.15 6.99
N GLY A 72 -12.56 -10.12 6.73
CA GLY A 72 -12.76 -11.29 7.61
C GLY A 72 -11.81 -12.46 7.37
N SER A 73 -11.01 -12.41 6.30
CA SER A 73 -10.11 -13.48 5.88
C SER A 73 -8.95 -12.94 5.07
N CYS A 74 -7.90 -13.75 4.90
CA CYS A 74 -6.76 -13.35 4.07
C CYS A 74 -7.10 -13.25 2.58
N THR A 75 -8.01 -14.07 2.08
CA THR A 75 -8.49 -13.98 0.69
C THR A 75 -9.18 -12.65 0.38
N ALA A 76 -9.78 -12.00 1.38
CA ALA A 76 -10.35 -10.66 1.25
C ALA A 76 -9.30 -9.53 1.33
N VAL A 77 -8.07 -9.85 1.74
CA VAL A 77 -6.93 -8.93 1.74
C VAL A 77 -6.12 -9.10 0.44
N ALA A 78 -5.66 -10.32 0.18
CA ALA A 78 -4.99 -10.70 -1.06
C ALA A 78 -5.16 -12.21 -1.28
N GLN A 79 -5.41 -12.63 -2.51
CA GLN A 79 -5.53 -14.06 -2.78
C GLN A 79 -4.15 -14.72 -2.79
N THR A 80 -4.02 -15.93 -2.25
CA THR A 80 -2.74 -16.68 -2.27
C THR A 80 -2.19 -16.82 -3.69
N ALA A 81 -3.06 -17.00 -4.69
CA ALA A 81 -2.66 -17.06 -6.09
C ALA A 81 -2.01 -15.76 -6.59
N GLU A 82 -2.50 -14.59 -6.14
CA GLU A 82 -1.94 -13.29 -6.49
C GLU A 82 -0.58 -13.09 -5.81
N VAL A 83 -0.48 -13.47 -4.54
CA VAL A 83 0.78 -13.44 -3.78
C VAL A 83 1.83 -14.33 -4.43
N ASN A 84 1.47 -15.57 -4.79
CA ASN A 84 2.35 -16.52 -5.48
C ASN A 84 2.77 -16.01 -6.87
N ARG A 85 1.83 -15.43 -7.62
CA ARG A 85 2.12 -14.82 -8.94
C ARG A 85 3.10 -13.66 -8.80
N ALA A 86 2.93 -12.81 -7.79
CA ALA A 86 3.82 -11.68 -7.56
C ALA A 86 5.22 -12.14 -7.09
N LEU A 87 5.29 -13.20 -6.29
CA LEU A 87 6.54 -13.83 -5.84
C LEU A 87 7.28 -14.58 -6.96
N GLY A 88 6.55 -15.06 -7.99
CA GLY A 88 7.08 -15.95 -9.01
C GLY A 88 7.31 -17.39 -8.53
N THR A 89 6.82 -17.74 -7.33
CA THR A 89 6.89 -19.09 -6.76
C THR A 89 5.66 -19.36 -5.90
N SER A 90 5.30 -20.63 -5.75
CA SER A 90 4.25 -21.03 -4.82
C SER A 90 4.77 -21.02 -3.40
N LEU A 91 4.09 -20.28 -2.52
CA LEU A 91 4.24 -20.45 -1.09
C LEU A 91 3.58 -21.75 -0.65
N ALA A 92 4.16 -22.39 0.37
CA ALA A 92 3.59 -23.57 1.00
C ALA A 92 2.59 -23.17 2.10
N GLY A 93 1.52 -23.96 2.22
CA GLY A 93 0.52 -23.83 3.27
C GLY A 93 -0.50 -22.72 3.04
N ASP A 94 -1.56 -22.76 3.85
CA ASP A 94 -2.60 -21.74 3.85
C ASP A 94 -2.12 -20.47 4.57
N PRO A 95 -2.61 -19.28 4.15
CA PRO A 95 -2.26 -18.04 4.82
C PRO A 95 -2.81 -18.01 6.25
N GLY A 96 -1.96 -17.69 7.21
CA GLY A 96 -2.35 -17.51 8.60
C GLY A 96 -3.04 -16.17 8.82
N TYR A 97 -4.30 -16.19 9.28
CA TYR A 97 -5.09 -15.00 9.60
C TYR A 97 -5.04 -14.70 11.10
N VAL A 98 -4.61 -13.48 11.46
CA VAL A 98 -4.60 -12.98 12.84
C VAL A 98 -5.42 -11.70 12.91
N ARG A 99 -6.34 -11.61 13.87
CA ARG A 99 -7.12 -10.40 14.15
C ARG A 99 -6.76 -9.86 15.52
N ASP A 100 -6.16 -8.68 15.54
CA ASP A 100 -5.78 -8.00 16.76
C ASP A 100 -6.94 -7.17 17.31
N VAL A 101 -6.99 -7.07 18.64
CA VAL A 101 -7.96 -6.27 19.37
C VAL A 101 -7.77 -4.75 19.11
N PRO A 102 -8.84 -3.95 19.28
CA PRO A 102 -8.76 -2.50 19.22
C PRO A 102 -7.73 -1.93 20.23
N ILE A 103 -7.08 -0.83 19.87
CA ILE A 103 -6.23 -0.04 20.78
C ILE A 103 -6.80 1.37 20.87
N ALA A 104 -7.57 1.63 21.93
CA ALA A 104 -8.31 2.89 22.11
C ALA A 104 -7.40 4.12 22.11
N ARG A 105 -6.22 4.04 22.74
CA ARG A 105 -5.26 5.15 22.89
C ARG A 105 -4.80 5.75 21.55
N ILE A 106 -4.69 4.92 20.51
CA ILE A 106 -4.30 5.34 19.16
C ILE A 106 -5.49 5.37 18.20
N GLY A 107 -6.71 5.22 18.72
CA GLY A 107 -7.93 5.17 17.92
C GLY A 107 -8.01 3.99 16.94
N ARG A 108 -7.21 2.94 17.11
CA ARG A 108 -7.26 1.75 16.25
C ARG A 108 -8.46 0.90 16.64
N LEU A 109 -9.38 0.72 15.70
CA LEU A 109 -10.59 -0.10 15.85
C LEU A 109 -10.32 -1.60 15.64
N GLY A 110 -9.18 -1.93 15.03
CA GLY A 110 -8.67 -3.30 14.94
C GLY A 110 -7.56 -3.37 13.92
N ARG A 111 -6.94 -4.55 13.82
CA ARG A 111 -5.98 -4.89 12.78
C ARG A 111 -6.18 -6.33 12.36
N VAL A 112 -6.05 -6.59 11.07
CA VAL A 112 -5.86 -7.94 10.56
C VAL A 112 -4.44 -8.06 10.04
N THR A 113 -3.85 -9.24 10.22
CA THR A 113 -2.52 -9.56 9.75
C THR A 113 -2.58 -10.93 9.07
N CYS A 114 -2.20 -10.96 7.80
CA CYS A 114 -2.14 -12.15 6.96
C CYS A 114 -0.69 -12.55 6.74
N ASN A 115 -0.37 -13.78 7.11
CA ASN A 115 0.97 -14.34 7.06
C ASN A 115 1.01 -15.41 5.96
N TYR A 116 1.74 -15.16 4.89
CA TYR A 116 1.83 -16.07 3.75
C TYR A 116 3.17 -16.82 3.78
N GLY A 117 3.12 -18.15 3.60
CA GLY A 117 4.32 -18.98 3.53
C GLY A 117 5.02 -19.22 4.88
N ALA A 118 4.34 -18.99 6.00
CA ALA A 118 4.89 -19.32 7.32
C ALA A 118 4.99 -20.85 7.45
N SER A 119 6.20 -21.36 7.66
CA SER A 119 6.45 -22.81 7.80
C SER A 119 5.91 -23.40 9.09
N LYS A 120 5.77 -22.58 10.15
CA LYS A 120 5.30 -22.95 11.48
C LYS A 120 4.55 -21.78 12.12
N PRO A 121 3.65 -22.03 13.09
CA PRO A 121 3.10 -20.98 13.93
C PRO A 121 4.26 -20.17 14.57
N LYS A 122 4.17 -18.84 14.50
CA LYS A 122 5.18 -17.86 15.00
C LYS A 122 6.47 -17.75 14.20
N ALA A 123 6.66 -18.50 13.10
CA ALA A 123 7.76 -18.22 12.19
C ALA A 123 7.52 -16.88 11.46
N THR A 124 8.59 -16.12 11.19
CA THR A 124 8.49 -14.93 10.34
C THR A 124 8.07 -15.36 8.95
N PRO A 125 6.90 -14.93 8.44
CA PRO A 125 6.47 -15.27 7.09
C PRO A 125 7.32 -14.53 6.05
N PRO A 126 7.60 -15.14 4.90
CA PRO A 126 8.18 -14.45 3.75
C PRO A 126 7.41 -13.19 3.34
N VAL A 127 6.09 -13.23 3.43
CA VAL A 127 5.20 -12.09 3.15
C VAL A 127 4.18 -11.92 4.27
N GLN A 128 4.09 -10.72 4.81
CA GLN A 128 3.05 -10.34 5.76
C GLN A 128 2.30 -9.11 5.25
N ILE A 129 0.97 -9.14 5.34
CA ILE A 129 0.10 -8.03 4.97
C ILE A 129 -0.76 -7.66 6.17
N GLY A 130 -0.62 -6.44 6.65
CA GLY A 130 -1.42 -5.87 7.73
C GLY A 130 -2.37 -4.80 7.22
N VAL A 131 -3.65 -4.90 7.62
CA VAL A 131 -4.66 -3.86 7.39
C VAL A 131 -5.20 -3.41 8.74
N SER A 132 -5.10 -2.13 9.05
CA SER A 132 -5.63 -1.56 10.30
C SER A 132 -6.70 -0.52 10.01
N LEU A 133 -7.74 -0.50 10.83
CA LEU A 133 -8.83 0.47 10.75
C LEU A 133 -8.78 1.40 11.96
N TYR A 134 -9.00 2.70 11.73
CA TYR A 134 -8.95 3.76 12.72
C TYR A 134 -10.28 4.51 12.83
N LYS A 135 -10.46 5.28 13.91
CA LYS A 135 -11.64 6.14 14.04
C LYS A 135 -11.61 7.29 13.03
N THR A 136 -10.42 7.85 12.76
CA THR A 136 -10.24 9.00 11.86
C THR A 136 -9.05 8.83 10.93
N ALA A 137 -9.04 9.61 9.84
CA ALA A 137 -7.95 9.59 8.87
C ALA A 137 -6.63 10.16 9.43
N ALA A 138 -6.72 11.17 10.30
CA ALA A 138 -5.57 11.72 10.99
C ALA A 138 -4.86 10.67 11.88
N GLN A 139 -5.63 9.77 12.53
CA GLN A 139 -5.07 8.69 13.33
C GLN A 139 -4.37 7.62 12.49
N ALA A 140 -4.95 7.26 11.33
CA ALA A 140 -4.31 6.37 10.37
C ALA A 140 -2.98 6.96 9.88
N SER A 141 -3.01 8.21 9.43
CA SER A 141 -1.84 8.94 8.92
C SER A 141 -0.74 9.07 9.98
N SER A 142 -1.10 9.48 11.20
CA SER A 142 -0.18 9.55 12.35
C SER A 142 0.49 8.20 12.61
N ARG A 143 -0.20 7.08 12.36
CA ARG A 143 0.38 5.76 12.56
C ARG A 143 1.36 5.35 11.47
N VAL A 144 1.15 5.76 10.23
CA VAL A 144 2.16 5.64 9.16
C VAL A 144 3.38 6.45 9.53
N THR A 145 3.23 7.72 9.92
CA THR A 145 4.36 8.57 10.36
C THR A 145 5.15 7.92 11.49
N ALA A 146 4.46 7.42 12.53
CA ALA A 146 5.13 6.73 13.64
C ALA A 146 5.86 5.46 13.20
N THR A 147 5.32 4.72 12.23
CA THR A 147 5.95 3.51 11.68
C THR A 147 7.21 3.86 10.89
N VAL A 148 7.13 4.87 10.02
CA VAL A 148 8.28 5.38 9.26
C VAL A 148 9.38 5.83 10.21
N GLN A 149 9.05 6.69 11.19
CA GLN A 149 10.02 7.18 12.18
C GLN A 149 10.67 6.04 12.97
N SER A 150 9.87 5.06 13.43
CA SER A 150 10.40 3.92 14.17
C SER A 150 11.36 3.08 13.31
N ALA A 151 11.03 2.88 12.03
CA ALA A 151 11.87 2.12 11.12
C ALA A 151 13.17 2.86 10.78
N THR A 152 13.11 4.17 10.51
CA THR A 152 14.30 4.99 10.22
C THR A 152 15.20 5.11 11.45
N ASN A 153 14.63 5.25 12.65
CA ASN A 153 15.39 5.22 13.91
C ASN A 153 16.08 3.86 14.13
N SER A 154 15.57 2.80 13.53
CA SER A 154 16.17 1.46 13.55
C SER A 154 17.14 1.22 12.37
N GLY A 155 17.50 2.27 11.62
CA GLY A 155 18.45 2.20 10.50
C GLY A 155 17.83 1.84 9.14
N ALA A 156 16.51 1.81 8.99
CA ALA A 156 15.89 1.66 7.68
C ALA A 156 16.04 2.93 6.83
N THR A 157 16.23 2.75 5.52
CA THR A 157 16.12 3.86 4.56
C THR A 157 14.67 4.01 4.11
N SER A 158 14.21 5.24 3.91
CA SER A 158 12.85 5.53 3.45
C SER A 158 12.85 6.16 2.05
N ALA A 159 11.84 5.82 1.26
CA ALA A 159 11.59 6.44 -0.05
C ALA A 159 10.08 6.51 -0.30
N GLN A 160 9.60 7.64 -0.82
CA GLN A 160 8.21 7.76 -1.26
C GLN A 160 7.99 7.08 -2.61
N VAL A 161 6.82 6.49 -2.79
CA VAL A 161 6.37 5.89 -4.05
C VAL A 161 4.87 6.13 -4.21
N GLY A 162 4.45 6.57 -5.39
CA GLY A 162 3.02 6.67 -5.72
C GLY A 162 2.42 5.28 -5.98
N ILE A 163 1.27 5.01 -5.39
CA ILE A 163 0.47 3.79 -5.60
C ILE A 163 -0.96 4.22 -5.92
N GLY A 164 -1.30 4.25 -7.22
CA GLY A 164 -2.60 4.75 -7.67
C GLY A 164 -2.78 6.22 -7.30
N ILE A 165 -3.76 6.51 -6.43
CA ILE A 165 -4.06 7.85 -5.92
C ILE A 165 -3.44 8.16 -4.55
N ALA A 166 -2.74 7.18 -3.95
CA ALA A 166 -2.18 7.31 -2.61
C ALA A 166 -0.64 7.30 -2.64
N ASP A 167 -0.03 8.07 -1.76
CA ASP A 167 1.41 8.02 -1.53
C ASP A 167 1.75 6.97 -0.48
N ALA A 168 2.69 6.10 -0.81
CA ALA A 168 3.23 5.10 0.09
C ALA A 168 4.68 5.41 0.43
N THR A 169 5.13 4.94 1.60
CA THR A 169 6.53 4.96 1.98
C THR A 169 7.08 3.55 1.94
N VAL A 170 8.13 3.35 1.16
CA VAL A 170 8.95 2.15 1.17
C VAL A 170 10.04 2.32 2.22
N LEU A 171 10.15 1.36 3.11
CA LEU A 171 11.14 1.26 4.17
C LEU A 171 12.01 0.04 3.89
N GLN A 172 13.30 0.25 3.65
CA GLN A 172 14.25 -0.84 3.39
C GLN A 172 15.20 -0.96 4.58
N GLY A 173 15.11 -2.11 5.27
CA GLY A 173 15.87 -2.39 6.50
C GLY A 173 16.73 -3.66 6.42
N SER A 174 17.29 -4.03 7.57
CA SER A 174 18.14 -5.22 7.73
C SER A 174 17.39 -6.56 7.64
N THR A 175 16.08 -6.56 7.79
CA THR A 175 15.24 -7.78 7.77
C THR A 175 14.45 -7.94 6.47
N GLY A 176 14.23 -6.86 5.73
CA GLY A 176 13.41 -6.89 4.52
C GLY A 176 12.97 -5.51 4.06
N VAL A 177 11.90 -5.50 3.29
CA VAL A 177 11.22 -4.28 2.82
C VAL A 177 9.84 -4.21 3.45
N LEU A 178 9.45 -3.02 3.90
CA LEU A 178 8.11 -2.69 4.39
C LEU A 178 7.56 -1.53 3.56
N VAL A 179 6.39 -1.70 2.96
CA VAL A 179 5.63 -0.62 2.32
C VAL A 179 4.47 -0.28 3.23
N VAL A 180 4.36 1.00 3.61
CA VAL A 180 3.28 1.51 4.46
C VAL A 180 2.60 2.68 3.79
N LEU A 181 1.29 2.73 3.91
CA LEU A 181 0.49 3.88 3.51
C LEU A 181 -0.76 4.00 4.38
N SER A 182 -1.36 5.17 4.32
CA SER A 182 -2.67 5.44 4.90
C SER A 182 -3.57 6.02 3.84
N GLU A 183 -4.80 5.53 3.79
CA GLU A 183 -5.83 6.08 2.94
C GLU A 183 -7.14 6.10 3.72
N GLN A 184 -7.77 7.27 3.77
CA GLN A 184 -8.89 7.55 4.67
C GLN A 184 -8.56 7.06 6.10
N ARG A 185 -9.40 6.17 6.67
CA ARG A 185 -9.24 5.63 8.02
C ARG A 185 -8.48 4.30 8.07
N VAL A 186 -7.88 3.87 6.97
CA VAL A 186 -7.20 2.57 6.86
C VAL A 186 -5.71 2.79 6.69
N THR A 187 -4.92 1.90 7.29
CA THR A 187 -3.49 1.77 6.95
C THR A 187 -3.22 0.40 6.40
N VAL A 188 -2.41 0.34 5.34
CA VAL A 188 -1.89 -0.90 4.77
C VAL A 188 -0.40 -0.97 5.05
N ALA A 189 0.07 -2.12 5.52
CA ALA A 189 1.47 -2.42 5.77
C ALA A 189 1.82 -3.77 5.13
N VAL A 190 2.65 -3.76 4.10
CA VAL A 190 3.12 -4.97 3.40
C VAL A 190 4.60 -5.15 3.68
N SER A 191 4.98 -6.23 4.37
CA SER A 191 6.38 -6.58 4.55
C SER A 191 6.76 -7.81 3.75
N VAL A 192 7.90 -7.71 3.06
CA VAL A 192 8.57 -8.81 2.37
C VAL A 192 9.88 -9.06 3.11
N ASP A 193 9.96 -10.20 3.78
CA ASP A 193 11.14 -10.63 4.50
C ASP A 193 12.23 -11.13 3.53
N ARG A 194 13.50 -11.02 3.91
CA ARG A 194 14.63 -11.51 3.09
C ARG A 194 14.56 -13.00 2.78
N SER A 195 13.88 -13.79 3.63
CA SER A 195 13.64 -15.22 3.40
C SER A 195 12.80 -15.53 2.16
N ALA A 196 12.06 -14.55 1.62
CA ALA A 196 11.30 -14.71 0.38
C ALA A 196 12.17 -14.98 -0.85
N LYS A 197 13.49 -14.69 -0.79
CA LYS A 197 14.47 -14.93 -1.87
C LYS A 197 14.02 -14.39 -3.24
N VAL A 198 13.33 -13.27 -3.26
CA VAL A 198 12.90 -12.59 -4.50
C VAL A 198 13.96 -11.61 -5.00
N SER A 199 14.08 -11.49 -6.32
CA SER A 199 15.04 -10.59 -6.97
C SER A 199 14.72 -9.10 -6.76
N SER A 200 13.47 -8.74 -6.46
CA SER A 200 13.04 -7.35 -6.30
C SER A 200 11.99 -7.20 -5.20
N PRO A 201 12.38 -7.31 -3.91
CA PRO A 201 11.43 -7.27 -2.78
C PRO A 201 10.67 -5.95 -2.70
N LYS A 202 11.29 -4.82 -3.08
CA LYS A 202 10.63 -3.52 -3.17
C LYS A 202 9.49 -3.52 -4.21
N LYS A 203 9.77 -4.01 -5.41
CA LYS A 203 8.77 -4.09 -6.49
C LYS A 203 7.62 -4.99 -6.08
N LEU A 204 7.93 -6.15 -5.49
CA LEU A 204 6.92 -7.08 -4.96
C LEU A 204 6.02 -6.40 -3.92
N ALA A 205 6.62 -5.75 -2.91
CA ALA A 205 5.84 -5.12 -1.85
C ALA A 205 4.90 -4.05 -2.40
N VAL A 206 5.35 -3.23 -3.36
CA VAL A 206 4.51 -2.21 -4.03
C VAL A 206 3.36 -2.83 -4.82
N VAL A 207 3.62 -3.90 -5.58
CA VAL A 207 2.57 -4.62 -6.33
C VAL A 207 1.53 -5.19 -5.37
N LEU A 208 1.95 -5.86 -4.30
CA LEU A 208 1.05 -6.41 -3.30
C LEU A 208 0.25 -5.30 -2.59
N THR A 209 0.86 -4.16 -2.28
CA THR A 209 0.14 -3.02 -1.71
C THR A 209 -0.95 -2.51 -2.65
N THR A 210 -0.66 -2.46 -3.96
CA THR A 210 -1.63 -2.08 -5.00
C THR A 210 -2.81 -3.05 -5.04
N ASP A 211 -2.51 -4.36 -5.06
CA ASP A 211 -3.54 -5.41 -5.09
C ASP A 211 -4.43 -5.37 -3.84
N VAL A 212 -3.82 -5.14 -2.66
CA VAL A 212 -4.57 -4.99 -1.40
C VAL A 212 -5.51 -3.80 -1.46
N LEU A 213 -5.07 -2.65 -1.96
CA LEU A 213 -5.95 -1.49 -2.09
C LEU A 213 -7.13 -1.79 -3.03
N ASN A 214 -6.87 -2.39 -4.18
CA ASN A 214 -7.92 -2.79 -5.13
C ASN A 214 -8.93 -3.79 -4.54
N ASN A 215 -8.48 -4.65 -3.62
CA ASN A 215 -9.35 -5.62 -2.95
C ASN A 215 -10.19 -5.00 -1.82
N LEU A 216 -9.74 -3.89 -1.23
CA LEU A 216 -10.42 -3.26 -0.10
C LEU A 216 -11.57 -2.32 -0.52
N GLY A 217 -11.53 -1.72 -1.70
CA GLY A 217 -12.63 -0.88 -2.21
C GLY A 217 -12.27 0.02 -3.38
#